data_AF-A0A9E6JPM5-F1
#
_entry.id   AF-A0A9E6JPM5-F1
#
_cell.length_a   1.000
_cell.length_b   1.000
_cell.length_c   1.000
_cell.angle_alpha   90.00
_cell.angle_beta   90.00
_cell.angle_gamma   90.00
#
_symmetry.space_group_name_H-M   'P 1'
#
loop_
_entity.id
_entity.type
_entity.pdbx_description
1 polymer ?
#
loop_
_entity_poly.entity_id
_entity_poly.type
_entity_poly.pdbx_seq_one_letter_code
_entity_poly.pdbx_strand_id
1 'polypeptide(L)' 'KLVDEFLQRPFDYVVTVCDGAKESCPVFTGTVKHRVHIGFDDPAGATGSRDAQLAVFRRVRDEINTRFRQFYNEMEKGG' A
#
# COMPACT_ATOMS: atom_id res chain seq x y z
N LYS A 1 -13.45 -8.37 3.92
CA LYS A 1 -13.18 -9.36 2.86
C LYS A 1 -11.72 -9.73 2.96
N LEU A 2 -11.40 -11.03 3.00
CA LEU A 2 -10.04 -11.51 3.14
C LEU A 2 -9.32 -11.42 1.79
N VAL A 3 -8.00 -11.21 1.84
CA VAL A 3 -7.15 -11.18 0.64
C VAL A 3 -7.15 -12.53 -0.10
N ASP A 4 -7.47 -13.61 0.61
CA ASP A 4 -7.52 -15.00 0.11
C ASP A 4 -8.43 -15.19 -1.10
N GLU A 5 -9.55 -14.45 -1.16
CA GLU A 5 -10.49 -14.48 -2.28
C GLU A 5 -9.88 -14.00 -3.61
N PHE A 6 -8.75 -13.29 -3.55
CA PHE A 6 -8.11 -12.65 -4.70
C PHE A 6 -6.81 -13.32 -5.12
N LEU A 7 -6.28 -14.28 -4.34
CA LEU A 7 -4.93 -14.83 -4.56
C LEU A 7 -4.73 -15.50 -5.92
N GLN A 8 -5.80 -16.07 -6.49
CA GLN A 8 -5.77 -16.77 -7.79
C GLN A 8 -6.18 -15.89 -8.97
N ARG A 9 -6.62 -14.66 -8.73
CA ARG A 9 -7.01 -13.76 -9.82
C ARG A 9 -5.76 -13.19 -10.50
N PRO A 10 -5.74 -13.08 -11.83
CA PRO A 10 -4.66 -12.40 -12.53
C PRO A 10 -4.75 -10.89 -12.26
N PHE A 11 -3.61 -10.28 -11.96
CA PHE A 11 -3.47 -8.85 -11.76
C PHE A 11 -2.29 -8.32 -12.57
N ASP A 12 -2.46 -7.19 -13.24
CA ASP A 12 -1.32 -6.51 -13.86
C ASP A 12 -0.42 -5.89 -12.79
N TYR A 13 -1.00 -5.32 -11.73
CA TYR A 13 -0.27 -4.69 -10.63
C TYR A 13 -0.78 -5.14 -9.27
N VAL A 14 0.15 -5.48 -8.38
CA VAL A 14 -0.10 -5.65 -6.94
C VAL A 14 0.79 -4.66 -6.19
N VAL A 15 0.17 -3.69 -5.52
CA VAL A 15 0.87 -2.68 -4.71
C VAL A 15 0.65 -2.98 -3.23
N THR A 16 1.73 -3.21 -2.50
CA THR A 16 1.71 -3.43 -1.04
C THR A 16 2.14 -2.15 -0.34
N VAL A 17 1.39 -1.76 0.71
CA VAL A 17 1.49 -0.40 1.27
C VAL A 17 1.97 -0.33 2.73
N CYS A 18 2.02 -1.44 3.44
CA CYS A 18 2.45 -1.47 4.85
C CYS A 18 3.55 -2.51 5.00
N ASP A 19 4.54 -2.24 5.87
CA ASP A 19 5.59 -3.20 6.18
C ASP A 19 5.01 -4.49 6.79
N GLY A 20 3.99 -4.38 7.64
CA GLY A 20 3.24 -5.54 8.16
C GLY A 20 2.48 -6.32 7.08
N ALA A 21 2.13 -5.66 5.97
CA ALA A 21 1.53 -6.35 4.82
C ALA A 21 2.55 -7.21 4.08
N LYS A 22 3.84 -6.88 4.12
CA LYS A 22 4.88 -7.71 3.49
C LYS A 22 5.06 -9.06 4.20
N GLU A 23 4.88 -9.08 5.51
CA GLU A 23 4.97 -10.31 6.34
C GLU A 23 3.64 -11.08 6.42
N SER A 24 2.50 -10.38 6.33
CA SER A 24 1.17 -10.99 6.48
C SER A 24 0.44 -11.27 5.16
N CYS A 25 0.89 -10.70 4.02
CA CYS A 25 0.21 -10.95 2.76
C CYS A 25 0.53 -12.36 2.25
N PRO A 26 -0.50 -13.19 2.00
CA PRO A 26 -0.30 -14.47 1.34
C PRO A 26 0.26 -14.24 -0.07
N VAL A 27 1.02 -15.22 -0.54
CA VAL A 27 1.60 -15.17 -1.87
C VAL A 27 0.49 -15.22 -2.92
N PHE A 28 0.34 -14.15 -3.70
CA PHE A 28 -0.51 -14.18 -4.90
C PHE A 28 0.02 -15.24 -5.87
N THR A 29 -0.74 -16.32 -6.05
CA THR A 29 -0.42 -17.46 -6.91
C THR A 29 -0.95 -17.28 -8.34
N GLY A 30 -1.87 -16.35 -8.56
CA GLY A 30 -2.27 -15.88 -9.89
C GLY A 30 -1.13 -15.16 -10.62
N THR A 31 -1.26 -14.99 -11.94
CA THR A 31 -0.30 -14.23 -12.74
C THR A 31 -0.27 -12.77 -12.27
N VAL A 32 0.88 -12.32 -11.77
CA VAL A 32 1.11 -10.92 -11.40
C VAL A 32 2.23 -10.36 -12.27
N LYS A 33 1.93 -9.39 -13.14
CA LYS A 33 2.94 -8.81 -14.04
C LYS A 33 3.90 -7.89 -13.31
N HIS A 34 3.40 -7.07 -12.39
CA HIS A 34 4.19 -6.10 -11.64
C HIS A 34 3.86 -6.16 -10.14
N ARG A 35 4.90 -6.34 -9.32
CA ARG A 35 4.80 -6.31 -7.86
C ARG A 35 5.52 -5.07 -7.36
N VAL A 36 4.80 -4.19 -6.68
CA VAL A 36 5.32 -2.92 -6.17
C VAL A 36 5.10 -2.88 -4.68
N HIS A 37 6.09 -2.37 -3.95
CA HIS A 37 5.99 -2.14 -2.52
C HIS A 37 6.26 -0.67 -2.24
N ILE A 38 5.31 0.00 -1.61
CA ILE A 38 5.40 1.40 -1.20
C ILE A 38 5.10 1.43 0.30
N GLY A 39 6.13 1.32 1.14
CA GLY A 39 5.95 1.29 2.60
C GLY A 39 5.45 2.64 3.15
N PHE A 40 4.44 2.58 4.02
CA PHE A 40 3.96 3.69 4.84
C PHE A 40 3.88 3.26 6.31
N ASP A 41 4.05 4.23 7.20
CA ASP A 41 3.82 4.02 8.63
C ASP A 41 2.35 3.64 8.89
N ASP A 42 2.11 2.66 9.77
CA ASP A 42 0.75 2.31 10.17
C ASP A 42 0.18 3.37 11.14
N PRO A 43 -0.83 4.17 10.72
CA PRO A 43 -1.39 5.19 11.58
C PRO A 43 -2.20 4.58 12.74
N ALA A 44 -2.59 3.30 12.67
CA ALA A 44 -3.29 2.63 13.77
C ALA A 44 -2.39 2.42 15.00
N GLY A 45 -1.07 2.44 14.83
CA GLY A 45 -0.10 2.42 15.92
C GLY A 45 0.11 3.78 16.61
N ALA A 46 -0.53 4.86 16.13
CA ALA A 46 -0.36 6.20 16.70
C ALA A 46 -0.89 6.27 18.13
N THR A 47 -0.09 6.80 19.05
CA THR A 47 -0.44 6.99 20.47
C THR A 47 -0.56 8.48 20.82
N GLY A 48 -1.13 8.78 21.99
CA GLY A 48 -1.33 10.16 22.46
C GLY A 48 -2.76 10.65 22.28
N SER A 49 -2.94 11.98 22.25
CA SER A 49 -4.26 12.61 22.14
C SER A 49 -4.93 12.32 20.79
N ARG A 50 -6.26 12.47 20.75
CA ARG A 50 -7.04 12.31 19.51
C ARG A 50 -6.50 13.18 18.37
N ASP A 51 -6.08 14.41 18.67
CA ASP A 51 -5.54 15.33 17.68
C ASP A 51 -4.17 14.89 17.18
N ALA A 52 -3.31 14.35 18.06
CA ALA A 52 -2.02 13.79 17.68
C ALA A 52 -2.20 12.56 16.77
N GLN A 53 -3.11 11.65 17.13
CA GLN A 53 -3.45 10.51 16.29
C GLN A 53 -3.99 10.97 14.93
N LEU A 54 -4.94 11.91 14.91
CA LEU A 54 -5.52 12.43 13.67
C LEU A 54 -4.47 13.12 12.78
N ALA A 55 -3.48 13.79 13.37
CA ALA A 55 -2.36 14.37 12.63
C ALA A 55 -1.51 13.28 11.95
N VAL A 56 -1.26 12.15 12.62
CA VAL A 56 -0.56 11.00 12.01
C VAL A 56 -1.37 10.41 10.86
N PHE A 57 -2.68 10.19 11.04
CA PHE A 57 -3.55 9.71 9.96
C PHE A 57 -3.53 10.63 8.74
N ARG A 58 -3.58 11.95 8.95
CA ARG A 58 -3.52 12.95 7.86
C ARG A 58 -2.16 12.92 7.16
N ARG A 59 -1.06 12.86 7.92
CA ARG A 59 0.28 12.74 7.37
C ARG A 59 0.40 11.51 6.47
N VAL A 60 0.04 10.33 6.97
CA VAL A 60 0.12 9.07 6.20
C VAL A 60 -0.75 9.13 4.95
N ARG A 61 -1.98 9.66 5.03
CA ARG A 61 -2.85 9.87 3.87
C ARG A 61 -2.18 10.74 2.80
N ASP A 62 -1.57 11.85 3.21
CA ASP A 62 -0.96 12.81 2.29
C ASP A 62 0.33 12.23 1.67
N GLU A 63 1.08 11.43 2.43
CA GLU A 63 2.21 10.64 1.93
C GLU A 63 1.76 9.61 0.89
N ILE A 64 0.68 8.85 1.15
CA ILE A 64 0.08 7.91 0.20
C ILE A 64 -0.25 8.63 -1.11
N ASN A 65 -0.98 9.74 -1.04
CA ASN A 65 -1.36 10.51 -2.23
C ASN A 65 -0.13 10.98 -3.02
N THR A 66 0.91 11.47 -2.34
CA THR A 66 2.13 11.95 -2.98
C THR A 66 2.91 10.82 -3.66
N ARG A 67 3.11 9.69 -2.96
CA ARG A 67 3.84 8.54 -3.49
C ARG A 67 3.10 7.87 -4.64
N PHE A 68 1.78 7.73 -4.56
CA PHE A 68 1.00 7.18 -5.67
C PHE A 68 1.02 8.07 -6.90
N ARG A 69 1.00 9.41 -6.73
CA ARG A 69 1.19 10.34 -7.86
C ARG A 69 2.56 10.21 -8.49
N GLN A 70 3.62 10.09 -7.69
CA GLN A 70 4.97 9.86 -8.20
C GLN A 70 5.05 8.54 -8.97
N PHE A 71 4.55 7.45 -8.37
CA PHE A 71 4.48 6.13 -9.02
C PHE A 71 3.73 6.18 -10.35
N TYR A 72 2.57 6.85 -10.40
CA TYR A 72 1.81 7.01 -11.65
C TYR A 72 2.61 7.76 -12.72
N ASN A 73 3.24 8.88 -12.35
CA ASN A 73 4.06 9.66 -13.28
C ASN A 73 5.30 8.90 -13.77
N GLU A 74 5.89 8.05 -12.94
CA GLU A 74 7.00 7.17 -13.31
C GLU A 74 6.55 6.08 -14.28
N MET A 75 5.35 5.52 -14.08
CA MET A 75 4.74 4.57 -15.01
C MET A 75 4.50 5.17 -16.39
N GLU A 76 3.99 6.41 -16.48
CA GLU A 76 3.75 7.08 -17.76
C GLU A 76 5.04 7.39 -18.54
N LYS A 77 6.17 7.52 -17.86
CA LYS A 77 7.48 7.80 -18.49
C LYS A 77 8.27 6.55 -18.87
N GLY A 78 7.85 5.38 -18.39
CA GLY A 78 8.52 4.08 -18.64
C GLY A 78 7.84 3.21 -19.71
N GLY A 79 6.87 3.77 -20.45
CA GLY A 79 6.13 3.09 -21.54
C GLY A 79 6.75 3.31 -22.92
#